data_AF-A0A1C3KZ41-F1
#
_entry.id   AF-A0A1C3KZ41-F1
#
_cell.length_a   1.000
_cell.length_b   1.000
_cell.length_c   1.000
_cell.angle_alpha   90.00
_cell.angle_beta   90.00
_cell.angle_gamma   90.00
#
_symmetry.space_group_name_H-M   'P 1'
#
loop_
_entity.id
_entity.type
_entity.pdbx_description
1 polymer ?
#
loop_
_entity_poly.entity_id
_entity_poly.type
_entity_poly.pdbx_seq_one_letter_code
_entity_poly.pdbx_strand_id
1 'polypeptide(L)'
;MFKNIFLCFSFLLFSQLNYILCDYRKCSSVTSDEEVLSYCKNESECYIKNVGNSEYSSISCLCKKYMEDYFFAGPDCSIRIPYHYKTMKYNEVLNTSWIEDLFKINTWKNEENRVGKICVNPQCT
;
A
#
# COMPACT_ATOMS: atom_id res chain seq x y z
N MET A 1 -27.97 -22.98 -30.76
CA MET A 1 -28.55 -21.76 -30.16
C MET A 1 -27.86 -21.32 -28.86
N PHE A 2 -27.20 -22.20 -28.10
CA PHE A 2 -26.50 -21.84 -26.84
C PHE A 2 -25.10 -21.21 -26.97
N LYS A 3 -24.42 -21.36 -28.12
CA LYS A 3 -23.04 -20.89 -28.31
C LYS A 3 -22.92 -19.36 -28.42
N ASN A 4 -23.97 -18.69 -28.92
CA ASN A 4 -24.00 -17.23 -29.08
C ASN A 4 -24.34 -16.50 -27.77
N ILE A 5 -25.00 -17.17 -26.81
CA ILE A 5 -25.32 -16.60 -25.49
C ILE A 5 -24.05 -16.51 -24.63
N PHE A 6 -23.18 -17.52 -24.70
CA PHE A 6 -21.92 -17.56 -23.94
C PHE A 6 -20.94 -16.45 -24.35
N LEU A 7 -20.89 -16.09 -25.63
CA LEU A 7 -20.07 -14.98 -26.14
C LEU A 7 -20.58 -13.60 -25.71
N CYS A 8 -21.89 -13.45 -25.50
CA CYS A 8 -22.48 -12.20 -25.00
C CYS A 8 -22.17 -11.99 -23.51
N PHE A 9 -22.15 -13.07 -22.72
CA PHE A 9 -21.77 -13.00 -21.30
C PHE A 9 -20.28 -12.71 -21.10
N SER A 10 -19.39 -13.18 -21.99
CA SER A 10 -17.96 -12.82 -21.88
C SER A 10 -17.71 -11.35 -22.18
N PHE A 11 -18.41 -10.73 -23.14
CA PHE A 11 -18.29 -9.30 -23.43
C PHE A 11 -18.80 -8.39 -22.29
N LEU A 12 -19.86 -8.79 -21.59
CA LEU A 12 -20.38 -8.03 -20.46
C LEU A 12 -19.45 -8.10 -19.23
N LEU A 13 -18.79 -9.24 -19.00
CA LEU A 13 -17.78 -9.38 -17.94
C LEU A 13 -16.53 -8.52 -18.20
N PHE A 14 -16.12 -8.33 -19.47
CA PHE A 14 -15.01 -7.43 -19.80
C PHE A 14 -15.38 -5.94 -19.65
N SER A 15 -16.66 -5.58 -19.76
CA SER A 15 -17.11 -4.19 -19.59
C SER A 15 -17.20 -3.70 -18.13
N GLN A 16 -17.16 -4.62 -17.16
CA GLN A 16 -17.20 -4.30 -15.73
C GLN A 16 -15.81 -4.12 -15.09
N LEU A 17 -14.73 -4.32 -15.86
CA LEU A 17 -13.37 -3.93 -15.46
C LEU A 17 -13.10 -2.46 -15.88
N ASN A 18 -14.03 -1.56 -15.55
CA ASN A 18 -13.68 -0.15 -15.43
C ASN A 18 -12.87 -0.02 -14.14
N TYR A 19 -11.59 -0.33 -14.23
CA TYR A 19 -10.63 0.15 -13.26
C TYR A 19 -10.86 1.65 -13.16
N ILE A 20 -11.24 2.12 -11.97
CA ILE A 20 -11.23 3.55 -11.64
C ILE A 20 -9.77 3.95 -11.70
N LEU A 21 -9.31 4.32 -12.89
CA LEU A 21 -7.98 4.85 -13.12
C LEU A 21 -8.01 6.22 -12.46
N CYS A 22 -7.61 6.28 -11.19
CA CYS A 22 -7.40 7.55 -10.54
C CYS A 22 -6.37 8.32 -11.38
N ASP A 23 -6.79 9.44 -11.97
CA ASP A 23 -5.94 10.27 -12.82
C ASP A 23 -4.90 10.97 -11.93
N TYR A 24 -3.71 10.35 -11.87
CA TYR A 24 -2.54 10.86 -11.20
C TYR A 24 -1.57 11.38 -12.24
N ARG A 25 -1.17 12.66 -12.12
CA ARG A 25 -0.10 13.24 -12.95
C ARG A 25 1.02 13.76 -12.08
N LYS A 26 2.27 13.61 -12.53
CA LYS A 26 3.41 14.18 -11.81
C LYS A 26 3.29 15.70 -11.75
N CYS A 27 3.57 16.30 -10.60
CA CYS A 27 3.47 17.76 -10.43
C CYS A 27 4.27 18.53 -11.50
N SER A 28 5.48 18.06 -11.83
CA SER A 28 6.35 18.65 -12.87
C SER A 28 5.79 18.58 -14.30
N SER A 29 4.82 17.70 -14.56
CA SER A 29 4.12 17.64 -15.86
C SER A 29 2.90 18.57 -15.93
N VAL A 30 2.48 19.13 -14.81
CA VAL A 30 1.26 19.94 -14.70
C VAL A 30 1.57 21.41 -14.43
N THR A 31 2.61 21.70 -13.64
CA THR A 31 2.99 23.06 -13.27
C THR A 31 4.50 23.25 -13.20
N SER A 32 4.94 24.49 -13.39
CA SER A 32 6.32 24.95 -13.17
C SER A 32 6.48 25.77 -11.88
N ASP A 33 5.42 25.87 -11.06
CA ASP A 33 5.43 26.61 -9.80
C ASP A 33 6.34 25.92 -8.76
N GLU A 34 7.34 26.66 -8.27
CA GLU A 34 8.35 26.14 -7.33
C GLU A 34 7.75 25.76 -5.97
N GLU A 35 6.72 26.45 -5.49
CA GLU A 35 6.06 26.12 -4.22
C GLU A 35 5.36 24.76 -4.31
N VAL A 36 4.72 24.47 -5.44
CA VAL A 36 4.07 23.18 -5.68
C VAL A 36 5.09 22.06 -5.86
N LEU A 37 6.16 22.32 -6.61
CA LEU A 37 7.20 21.32 -6.88
C LEU A 37 8.03 20.97 -5.65
N SER A 38 8.15 21.90 -4.69
CA SER A 38 8.85 21.70 -3.42
C SER A 38 7.95 21.23 -2.28
N TYR A 39 6.63 21.09 -2.50
CA TYR A 39 5.67 20.66 -1.48
C TYR A 39 6.04 19.30 -0.86
N CYS A 40 6.35 18.30 -1.69
CA CYS A 40 6.76 16.97 -1.22
C CYS A 40 8.24 16.97 -0.82
N LYS A 41 8.53 16.80 0.47
CA LYS A 41 9.88 16.87 1.02
C LYS A 41 10.61 15.53 0.98
N ASN A 42 11.90 15.54 1.31
CA ASN A 42 12.72 14.35 1.54
C ASN A 42 12.79 13.38 0.33
N GLU A 43 13.01 13.93 -0.86
CA GLU A 43 13.13 13.17 -2.13
C GLU A 43 11.87 12.35 -2.47
N SER A 44 10.71 12.77 -1.96
CA SER A 44 9.43 12.12 -2.21
C SER A 44 8.87 12.52 -3.57
N GLU A 45 8.11 11.62 -4.19
CA GLU A 45 7.49 11.92 -5.49
C GLU A 45 6.19 12.71 -5.33
N CYS A 46 6.00 13.73 -6.15
CA CYS A 46 4.81 14.61 -6.14
C CYS A 46 3.84 14.27 -7.27
N TYR A 47 2.58 14.05 -6.92
CA TYR A 47 1.48 13.82 -7.86
C TYR A 47 0.28 14.73 -7.56
N ILE A 48 -0.42 15.16 -8.60
CA ILE A 48 -1.72 15.83 -8.48
C ILE A 48 -2.80 14.83 -8.90
N LYS A 49 -3.80 14.65 -8.02
CA LYS A 49 -5.00 13.87 -8.29
C LYS A 49 -6.06 14.77 -8.92
N ASN A 50 -6.78 14.22 -9.90
CA ASN A 50 -7.91 14.87 -10.56
C ASN A 50 -7.52 16.23 -11.19
N VAL A 51 -6.55 16.21 -12.12
CA VAL A 51 -6.10 17.42 -12.84
C VAL A 51 -7.16 17.93 -13.84
N GLY A 52 -8.16 17.10 -14.18
CA GLY A 52 -9.25 17.43 -15.12
C GLY A 52 -10.44 18.18 -14.50
N ASN A 53 -11.64 17.98 -15.08
CA ASN A 53 -12.91 18.63 -14.71
C ASN A 53 -13.50 18.16 -13.36
N SER A 54 -12.69 18.03 -12.32
CA SER A 54 -13.21 17.89 -10.95
C SER A 54 -13.32 19.26 -10.29
N GLU A 55 -14.29 19.40 -9.39
CA GLU A 55 -14.44 20.60 -8.56
C GLU A 55 -13.26 20.78 -7.59
N TYR A 56 -12.57 19.69 -7.26
CA TYR A 56 -11.45 19.67 -6.33
C TYR A 56 -10.28 18.87 -6.89
N SER A 57 -9.07 19.40 -6.72
CA SER A 57 -7.80 18.70 -6.96
C SER A 57 -7.04 18.55 -5.64
N SER A 58 -6.12 17.59 -5.57
CA SER A 58 -5.30 17.39 -4.38
C SER A 58 -3.89 16.97 -4.73
N ILE A 59 -2.92 17.45 -3.96
CA ILE A 59 -1.53 16.99 -4.05
C ILE A 59 -1.38 15.73 -3.19
N SER A 60 -0.65 14.76 -3.72
CA SER A 60 -0.35 13.49 -3.08
C SER A 60 1.14 13.24 -3.17
N CYS A 61 1.79 13.16 -2.01
CA CYS A 61 3.21 12.82 -1.93
C CYS A 61 3.38 11.31 -1.71
N LEU A 62 4.21 10.66 -2.52
CA LEU A 62 4.68 9.30 -2.27
C LEU A 62 5.99 9.36 -1.49
N CYS A 63 5.88 9.16 -0.18
CA CYS A 63 7.01 9.27 0.71
C CYS A 63 8.03 8.15 0.51
N LYS A 64 9.31 8.52 0.42
CA LYS A 64 10.40 7.57 0.29
C LYS A 64 10.56 6.73 1.56
N LYS A 65 10.73 5.42 1.37
CA LYS A 65 10.99 4.45 2.44
C LYS A 65 12.45 4.03 2.41
N TYR A 66 13.13 4.09 3.54
CA TYR A 66 14.49 3.58 3.70
C TYR A 66 14.40 2.27 4.47
N MET A 67 14.44 1.15 3.75
CA MET A 67 14.01 -0.19 4.19
C MET A 67 14.55 -0.69 5.53
N GLU A 68 15.56 -0.05 6.13
CA GLU A 68 16.25 -0.54 7.32
C GLU A 68 16.21 0.42 8.52
N ASP A 69 15.95 1.72 8.34
CA ASP A 69 16.13 2.71 9.41
C ASP A 69 14.87 3.53 9.73
N TYR A 70 14.26 4.15 8.72
CA TYR A 70 13.10 5.01 8.88
C TYR A 70 12.32 5.15 7.58
N PHE A 71 11.09 5.64 7.69
CA PHE A 71 10.32 6.11 6.55
C PHE A 71 9.79 7.50 6.81
N PHE A 72 9.51 8.23 5.73
CA PHE A 72 8.84 9.51 5.83
C PHE A 72 7.32 9.34 5.74
N ALA A 73 6.59 10.18 6.45
CA ALA A 73 5.14 10.18 6.52
C ALA A 73 4.59 11.61 6.63
N GLY A 74 3.26 11.73 6.64
CA GLY A 74 2.56 13.01 6.59
C GLY A 74 2.20 13.43 5.16
N PRO A 75 1.36 14.46 5.01
CA PRO A 75 0.88 14.91 3.69
C PRO A 75 2.00 15.44 2.80
N ASP A 76 3.06 16.01 3.38
CA ASP A 76 4.24 16.57 2.70
C ASP A 76 5.50 15.69 2.87
N CYS A 77 5.38 14.51 3.47
CA CYS A 77 6.49 13.61 3.81
C CYS A 77 7.56 14.23 4.74
N SER A 78 7.21 15.24 5.55
CA SER A 78 8.15 15.86 6.50
C SER A 78 8.44 15.03 7.75
N ILE A 79 7.55 14.12 8.12
CA ILE A 79 7.62 13.41 9.40
C ILE A 79 8.52 12.19 9.23
N ARG A 80 9.69 12.20 9.86
CA ARG A 80 10.56 11.02 9.94
C ARG A 80 10.03 10.09 11.02
N ILE A 81 9.57 8.91 10.62
CA ILE A 81 9.17 7.86 11.54
C ILE A 81 10.28 6.83 11.57
N PRO A 82 11.06 6.74 12.67
CA PRO A 82 12.00 5.65 12.82
C PRO A 82 11.19 4.38 12.82
N TYR A 83 11.70 3.36 12.15
CA TYR A 83 11.05 2.09 12.24
C TYR A 83 11.22 1.54 13.65
N HIS A 84 10.13 1.54 14.42
CA HIS A 84 10.08 0.95 15.76
C HIS A 84 10.13 -0.59 15.74
N TYR A 85 10.48 -1.21 14.62
CA TYR A 85 10.92 -2.58 14.69
C TYR A 85 12.22 -2.62 15.49
N LYS A 86 12.10 -3.03 16.77
CA LYS A 86 12.96 -4.12 17.19
C LYS A 86 12.78 -5.15 16.08
N THR A 87 13.79 -5.37 15.26
CA THR A 87 13.84 -6.48 14.32
C THR A 87 13.81 -7.76 15.17
N MET A 88 12.65 -8.10 15.72
CA MET A 88 12.29 -9.50 15.80
C MET A 88 12.17 -9.88 14.34
N LYS A 89 13.06 -10.76 13.91
CA LYS A 89 13.27 -11.14 12.52
C LYS A 89 11.99 -11.70 11.86
N TYR A 90 10.89 -11.82 12.62
CA TYR A 90 9.61 -12.37 12.23
C TYR A 90 8.46 -11.64 12.96
N ASN A 91 7.39 -11.32 12.22
CA ASN A 91 6.09 -10.91 12.76
C ASN A 91 5.41 -12.10 13.48
N GLU A 92 5.97 -12.56 14.59
CA GLU A 92 5.51 -13.76 15.30
C GLU A 92 4.78 -13.43 16.59
N VAL A 93 3.56 -13.96 16.73
CA VAL A 93 2.89 -14.11 18.02
C VAL A 93 3.46 -15.36 18.67
N LEU A 94 4.57 -15.19 19.40
CA LEU A 94 5.14 -16.24 20.24
C LEU A 94 4.21 -16.53 21.42
N ASN A 95 4.29 -17.73 21.99
CA ASN A 95 3.73 -17.96 23.30
C ASN A 95 4.42 -17.02 24.30
N THR A 96 3.67 -16.09 24.89
CA THR A 96 4.20 -15.18 25.90
C THR A 96 4.12 -15.77 27.32
N SER A 97 3.48 -16.93 27.47
CA SER A 97 3.30 -17.64 28.74
C SER A 97 4.26 -18.82 28.86
N TRP A 98 5.22 -18.72 29.78
CA TRP A 98 6.19 -19.78 30.09
C TRP A 98 5.54 -21.08 30.57
N ILE A 99 4.32 -21.01 31.13
CA ILE A 99 3.56 -22.17 31.58
C ILE A 99 3.04 -22.97 30.37
N GLU A 100 2.55 -22.30 29.33
CA GLU A 100 2.06 -22.97 28.13
C GLU A 100 3.19 -23.71 27.41
N ASP A 101 4.40 -23.15 27.39
CA ASP A 101 5.57 -23.80 26.83
C ASP A 101 6.04 -25.01 27.67
N LEU A 102 6.00 -24.89 29.00
CA LEU A 102 6.34 -26.00 29.90
C LEU A 102 5.43 -27.22 29.69
N PHE A 103 4.14 -26.98 29.43
CA PHE A 103 3.15 -28.02 29.15
C PHE A 103 3.04 -28.38 27.66
N LYS A 104 3.86 -27.79 26.79
CA LYS A 104 3.81 -27.97 25.32
C LYS A 104 2.41 -27.70 24.74
N ILE A 105 1.71 -26.72 25.28
CA ILE A 105 0.40 -26.27 24.79
C ILE A 105 0.63 -25.17 23.77
N ASN A 106 -0.11 -25.19 22.65
CA ASN A 106 0.00 -24.21 21.57
C ASN A 106 1.39 -24.09 20.91
N THR A 107 2.16 -25.18 20.88
CA THR A 107 3.51 -25.22 20.27
C THR A 107 3.53 -24.81 18.80
N TRP A 108 2.41 -24.94 18.10
CA TRP A 108 2.22 -24.47 16.72
C TRP A 108 2.44 -22.96 16.56
N LYS A 109 2.31 -22.16 17.63
CA LYS A 109 2.65 -20.73 17.61
C LYS A 109 4.15 -20.46 17.53
N ASN A 110 4.95 -21.45 17.91
CA ASN A 110 6.41 -21.44 17.84
C ASN A 110 6.92 -22.12 16.54
N GLU A 111 6.02 -22.60 15.67
CA GLU A 111 6.37 -23.19 14.37
C GLU A 111 6.37 -22.12 13.28
N GLU A 112 7.57 -21.61 12.95
CA GLU A 112 7.85 -20.59 11.92
C GLU A 112 7.14 -20.89 10.57
N ASN A 113 7.07 -22.16 10.19
CA ASN A 113 6.49 -22.61 8.90
C ASN A 113 4.95 -22.56 8.82
N ARG A 114 4.23 -22.44 9.94
CA ARG A 114 2.75 -22.49 9.96
C ARG A 114 2.06 -21.15 10.14
N VAL A 115 2.72 -20.21 10.82
CA VAL A 115 2.13 -18.91 11.16
C VAL A 115 2.53 -17.81 10.16
N GLY A 116 3.49 -18.09 9.27
CA GLY A 116 4.12 -17.13 8.35
C GLY A 116 3.47 -16.89 6.98
N LYS A 117 2.14 -16.92 6.84
CA LYS A 117 1.48 -16.39 5.62
C LYS A 117 0.54 -15.24 5.95
N ILE A 118 1.11 -14.05 6.08
CA ILE A 118 0.34 -12.81 5.89
C ILE A 118 0.36 -12.51 4.39
N CYS A 119 -0.79 -12.61 3.73
CA CYS A 119 -0.96 -12.11 2.37
C CYS A 119 -0.90 -10.57 2.39
N VAL A 120 0.27 -9.98 2.20
CA VAL A 120 0.40 -8.53 1.99
C VAL A 120 0.27 -8.24 0.50
N ASN A 121 -0.94 -8.41 -0.02
CA ASN A 121 -1.36 -7.70 -1.22
C ASN A 121 -2.88 -7.53 -1.15
N PRO A 122 -3.41 -6.39 -0.68
CA PRO A 122 -4.75 -6.02 -1.08
C PRO A 122 -4.66 -5.76 -2.60
N GLN A 123 -4.97 -6.79 -3.39
CA GLN A 123 -5.42 -6.57 -4.76
C GLN A 123 -6.63 -5.66 -4.62
N CYS A 124 -6.45 -4.40 -4.98
CA CYS A 124 -7.56 -3.46 -5.09
C CYS A 124 -8.52 -4.01 -6.16
N THR A 125 -9.72 -4.43 -5.74
CA THR A 125 -10.90 -4.55 -6.61
C THR A 125 -11.60 -3.21 -6.67
#